data_AF-A0A960I6J8-F1
#
_entry.id   AF-A0A960I6J8-F1
#
_cell.length_a   1.000
_cell.length_b   1.000
_cell.length_c   1.000
_cell.angle_alpha   90.00
_cell.angle_beta   90.00
_cell.angle_gamma   90.00
#
_symmetry.space_group_name_H-M   'P 1'
#
loop_
_entity.id
_entity.type
_entity.pdbx_description
1 polymer ?
#
loop_
_entity_poly.entity_id
_entity_poly.type
_entity_poly.pdbx_seq_one_letter_code
_entity_poly.pdbx_strand_id
1 'polypeptide(L)' 'MDVDRVWTAAELEALSPNERDEVIRSGFVTDPAKIPAGLIERARRKADARIAAAESDQSTR' A
#
# COMPACT_ATOMS: atom_id res chain seq x y z
N MET A 1 11.84 11.73 8.11
CA MET A 1 12.10 11.46 6.69
C MET A 1 10.97 12.07 5.90
N ASP A 2 11.29 12.79 4.83
CA ASP A 2 10.32 13.48 3.99
C ASP A 2 9.53 12.43 3.20
N VAL A 3 8.25 12.25 3.55
CA VAL A 3 7.37 11.23 2.94
C VAL A 3 7.05 11.53 1.48
N ASP A 4 7.42 12.71 0.98
CA ASP A 4 7.24 13.12 -0.41
C ASP A 4 8.49 12.93 -1.28
N ARG A 5 9.59 12.37 -0.73
CA ARG A 5 10.78 12.10 -1.53
C ARG A 5 10.55 10.92 -2.47
N VAL A 6 10.57 11.20 -3.78
CA VAL A 6 10.62 10.19 -4.84
C VAL A 6 12.07 9.79 -5.07
N TRP A 7 12.36 8.49 -5.00
CA TRP A 7 13.68 7.93 -5.28
C TRP A 7 13.77 7.44 -6.73
N THR A 8 14.86 7.77 -7.41
CA THR A 8 15.17 7.18 -8.72
C THR A 8 15.76 5.78 -8.57
N ALA A 9 15.69 4.98 -9.63
CA ALA A 9 16.30 3.65 -9.66
C ALA A 9 17.81 3.72 -9.39
N ALA A 10 18.52 4.66 -10.03
CA ALA A 10 19.96 4.84 -9.86
C ALA A 10 20.34 5.20 -8.41
N GLU A 11 19.55 6.05 -7.73
CA GLU A 11 19.78 6.39 -6.33
C GLU A 11 19.60 5.18 -5.41
N LEU A 12 18.56 4.36 -5.63
CA LEU A 12 18.36 3.14 -4.86
C LEU A 12 19.48 2.13 -5.13
N GLU A 13 19.93 2.02 -6.38
CA GLU A 13 21.00 1.13 -6.80
C GLU A 13 22.35 1.47 -6.16
N ALA A 14 22.62 2.75 -5.93
CA ALA A 14 23.83 3.23 -5.28
C ALA A 14 23.91 2.94 -3.77
N LEU A 15 22.78 2.66 -3.11
CA LEU A 15 22.75 2.29 -1.70
C LEU A 15 23.28 0.87 -1.47
N SER A 16 23.88 0.66 -0.29
CA SER A 16 24.13 -0.70 0.19
C SER A 16 22.80 -1.45 0.41
N PRO A 17 22.80 -2.80 0.43
CA PRO A 17 21.59 -3.57 0.66
C PRO A 17 20.84 -3.18 1.95
N ASN A 18 21.56 -2.93 3.05
CA ASN A 18 20.94 -2.57 4.33
C ASN A 18 20.30 -1.18 4.30
N GLU A 19 20.95 -0.21 3.66
CA GLU A 19 20.42 1.15 3.51
C GLU A 19 19.19 1.15 2.60
N ARG A 20 19.23 0.39 1.50
CA ARG A 20 18.07 0.22 0.62
C ARG A 20 16.88 -0.38 1.36
N ASP A 21 17.12 -1.41 2.17
CA ASP A 21 16.11 -2.03 3.02
C ASP A 21 15.49 -1.06 4.01
N GLU A 22 16.30 -0.19 4.62
CA GLU A 22 15.84 0.84 5.55
C GLU A 22 14.97 1.89 4.84
N VAL A 23 15.39 2.35 3.67
CA VAL A 23 14.61 3.27 2.82
C VAL A 23 13.26 2.66 2.47
N ILE A 24 13.24 1.41 2.01
CA ILE A 24 12.01 0.69 1.67
C ILE A 24 11.11 0.57 2.91
N ARG A 25 11.67 0.14 4.06
CA ARG A 25 10.90 0.01 5.31
C ARG A 25 10.32 1.34 5.78
N SER A 26 11.08 2.42 5.64
CA SER A 26 10.64 3.77 6.06
C SER A 26 9.44 4.28 5.25
N GLY A 27 9.24 3.78 4.03
CA GLY A 27 8.10 4.14 3.19
C GLY A 27 6.78 3.46 3.58
N PHE A 28 6.79 2.44 4.43
CA PHE A 28 5.57 1.78 4.88
C PHE A 28 4.91 2.54 6.03
N VAL A 29 3.69 3.01 5.80
CA VAL A 29 2.83 3.59 6.85
C VAL A 29 2.04 2.46 7.52
N THR A 30 2.36 2.19 8.79
CA THR A 30 1.67 1.17 9.59
C THR A 30 0.58 1.73 10.50
N ASP A 31 0.60 3.03 10.75
CA ASP A 31 -0.40 3.74 11.55
C ASP A 31 -1.61 4.12 10.67
N PRO A 32 -2.81 3.53 10.93
CA PRO A 32 -4.00 3.82 10.15
C PRO A 32 -4.41 5.29 10.16
N ALA A 33 -4.10 6.04 11.23
CA ALA A 33 -4.44 7.46 11.34
C ALA A 33 -3.62 8.34 10.38
N LYS A 34 -2.49 7.83 9.85
CA LYS A 34 -1.63 8.53 8.90
C LYS A 34 -1.94 8.20 7.44
N ILE A 35 -2.90 7.30 7.19
CA ILE A 35 -3.30 6.91 5.84
C ILE A 35 -4.29 7.94 5.29
N PRO A 36 -4.11 8.43 4.04
CA PRO A 36 -5.08 9.32 3.41
C PRO A 36 -6.48 8.70 3.39
N ALA A 37 -7.49 9.44 3.89
CA ALA A 37 -8.85 8.93 4.06
C ALA A 37 -9.46 8.35 2.76
N GLY A 38 -9.23 9.00 1.61
CA GLY A 38 -9.72 8.54 0.32
C GLY A 38 -9.11 7.20 -0.13
N LEU A 39 -7.91 6.85 0.35
CA LEU A 39 -7.28 5.55 0.07
C LEU A 39 -8.01 4.43 0.81
N ILE A 40 -8.34 4.64 2.09
CA ILE A 40 -9.10 3.69 2.91
C ILE A 40 -10.50 3.47 2.34
N GLU A 41 -11.20 4.55 1.97
CA GLU A 41 -12.53 4.44 1.37
C GLU A 41 -12.51 3.64 0.06
N ARG A 42 -11.52 3.89 -0.80
CA ARG A 42 -11.31 3.11 -2.02
C ARG A 42 -11.03 1.64 -1.73
N ALA A 43 -10.21 1.35 -0.72
CA ALA A 43 -9.90 -0.02 -0.31
C ALA A 43 -11.18 -0.74 0.18
N ARG A 44 -11.99 -0.08 1.00
CA ARG A 44 -13.28 -0.61 1.48
C ARG A 44 -14.22 -0.94 0.33
N ARG A 45 -14.45 0.00 -0.60
CA ARG A 45 -15.32 -0.25 -1.77
C ARG A 45 -14.86 -1.44 -2.60
N LYS A 46 -13.55 -1.64 -2.77
CA LYS A 46 -13.00 -2.81 -3.47
C LYS A 46 -13.24 -4.11 -2.71
N ALA A 47 -13.09 -4.09 -1.39
CA ALA A 47 -13.36 -5.26 -0.55
C ALA A 47 -14.85 -5.64 -0.61
N ASP A 48 -15.74 -4.67 -0.42
CA ASP A 48 -17.20 -4.87 -0.44
C ASP A 48 -17.66 -5.45 -1.78
N ALA A 49 -17.19 -4.90 -2.90
CA ALA A 49 -17.51 -5.41 -4.23
C ALA A 49 -17.06 -6.86 -4.44
N ARG A 50 -15.90 -7.23 -3.87
CA ARG A 50 -15.34 -8.58 -4.00
C ARG A 50 -16.06 -9.58 -3.10
N ILE A 51 -16.51 -9.16 -1.92
CA ILE A 51 -17.37 -9.95 -1.04
C ILE A 51 -18.72 -10.20 -1.73
N ALA A 52 -19.38 -9.15 -2.22
CA ALA A 52 -20.67 -9.26 -2.89
C ALA A 52 -20.62 -10.20 -4.11
N ALA A 53 -19.54 -10.13 -4.90
CA ALA A 53 -19.33 -11.04 -6.03
C ALA A 53 -19.17 -12.50 -5.56
N ALA A 54 -18.36 -12.73 -4.52
CA ALA A 54 -18.12 -14.08 -3.99
C ALA A 54 -19.36 -14.70 -3.34
N GLU A 55 -20.22 -13.88 -2.71
CA GLU A 55 -21.50 -14.33 -2.13
C GLU A 55 -22.53 -14.64 -3.22
N SER A 56 -22.59 -13.81 -4.27
CA SER A 56 -23.46 -14.05 -5.43
C SER A 56 -23.10 -15.35 -6.15
N ASP A 57 -21.81 -15.62 -6.33
CA ASP A 57 -21.31 -16.86 -6.94
C ASP A 57 -21.68 -18.10 -6.11
N GLN A 58 -21.63 -18.00 -4.77
CA GLN A 58 -22.04 -19.09 -3.87
C GLN A 58 -23.55 -19.32 -3.87
N SER A 59 -24.35 -18.26 -4.00
CA SER A 59 -25.81 -18.38 -4.00
C SER A 59 -26.38 -18.94 -5.32
N THR A 60 -25.60 -18.95 -6.40
CA THR A 60 -26.04 -19.42 -7.73
C THR A 60 -25.62 -20.88 -8.00
N ARG A 61 -25.01 -21.56 -7.02
CA ARG A 61 -24.46 -22.91 -7.14
C ARG A 61 -25.31 -23.97 -6.45
#